data_AF-A0A356UEV4-F1
#
_entry.id   AF-A0A356UEV4-F1
#
_cell.length_a   1.000
_cell.length_b   1.000
_cell.length_c   1.000
_cell.angle_alpha   90.00
_cell.angle_beta   90.00
_cell.angle_gamma   90.00
#
_symmetry.space_group_name_H-M   'P 1'
#
loop_
_entity.id
_entity.type
_entity.pdbx_description
1 polymer ?
#
loop_
_entity_poly.entity_id
_entity_poly.type
_entity_poly.pdbx_seq_one_letter_code
_entity_poly.pdbx_strand_id
1 'polypeptide(L)'
;HPTVKIDFSSLITYKEADSYPSDLRLTFQLTKVSENGARVGLGTWNFERFIKFYGGLCSSLQDAGVNINNIGSYTDVQFVDSFGFTFCECQECPGCHTYVVEIINAETKNVDHPAVSNGAITALAVGPLAYNND
;
A
#
# COMPACT_ATOMS: atom_id res chain seq x y z
N HIS A 1 -0.17 6.68 25.60
CA HIS A 1 0.92 6.53 24.61
C HIS A 1 0.77 5.17 23.95
N PRO A 2 0.84 5.05 22.61
CA PRO A 2 0.80 3.74 21.96
C PRO A 2 2.00 2.92 22.41
N THR A 3 1.75 1.65 22.76
CA THR A 3 2.76 0.70 23.22
C THR A 3 3.55 0.16 22.03
N VAL A 4 2.93 0.14 20.83
CA VAL A 4 3.55 -0.25 19.57
C VAL A 4 3.13 0.72 18.46
N LYS A 5 4.09 1.21 17.68
CA LYS A 5 3.88 1.91 16.41
C LYS A 5 4.50 1.10 15.30
N ILE A 6 3.75 0.88 14.22
CA ILE A 6 4.19 0.17 13.02
C ILE A 6 4.08 1.13 11.84
N ASP A 7 5.16 1.29 11.10
CA ASP A 7 5.17 2.00 9.82
C ASP A 7 5.53 0.99 8.71
N PHE A 8 4.67 0.91 7.70
CA PHE A 8 4.88 0.10 6.50
C PHE A 8 5.01 1.00 5.27
N SER A 9 5.92 0.62 4.37
CA SER A 9 6.06 1.25 3.06
C SER A 9 6.41 0.22 1.99
N SER A 10 5.95 0.45 0.76
CA SER A 10 6.29 -0.32 -0.42
C SER A 10 6.24 0.56 -1.68
N LEU A 11 6.72 0.00 -2.78
CA LEU A 11 6.55 0.54 -4.13
C LEU A 11 5.60 -0.36 -4.91
N ILE A 12 4.65 0.26 -5.60
CA ILE A 12 3.70 -0.40 -6.48
C ILE A 12 4.06 -0.01 -7.90
N THR A 13 4.46 -1.00 -8.69
CA THR A 13 4.82 -0.83 -10.10
C THR A 13 3.75 -1.46 -10.96
N TYR A 14 3.32 -0.76 -12.00
CA TYR A 14 2.29 -1.27 -12.91
C TYR A 14 2.44 -0.64 -14.29
N LYS A 15 1.88 -1.29 -15.29
CA LYS A 15 1.84 -0.80 -16.67
C LYS A 15 0.38 -0.74 -17.13
N GLU A 16 0.01 0.29 -17.88
CA GLU A 16 -1.32 0.34 -18.51
C GLU A 16 -1.38 -0.62 -19.69
N ALA A 17 -2.49 -1.37 -19.78
CA ALA A 17 -2.83 -2.02 -21.03
C ALA A 17 -3.40 -1.00 -22.02
N ASP A 18 -3.51 -1.38 -23.30
CA ASP A 18 -3.94 -0.48 -24.38
C ASP A 18 -5.46 -0.17 -24.40
N SER A 19 -6.17 -0.48 -23.30
CA SER A 19 -7.62 -0.35 -23.20
C SER A 19 -8.00 0.41 -21.93
N TYR A 20 -9.01 1.27 -22.05
CA TYR A 20 -9.53 2.07 -20.93
C TYR A 20 -11.03 1.82 -20.74
N PRO A 21 -11.58 2.00 -19.51
CA PRO A 21 -10.92 2.50 -18.31
C PRO A 21 -9.98 1.46 -17.70
N SER A 22 -8.96 1.94 -17.00
CA SER A 22 -8.01 1.11 -16.26
C SER A 22 -8.23 1.26 -14.76
N ASP A 23 -8.12 0.16 -14.04
CA ASP A 23 -8.34 0.10 -12.59
C ASP A 23 -7.35 -0.86 -11.93
N LEU A 24 -6.74 -0.42 -10.86
CA LEU A 24 -5.86 -1.22 -10.00
C LEU A 24 -6.24 -0.95 -8.55
N ARG A 25 -6.66 -2.00 -7.85
CA ARG A 25 -6.88 -1.97 -6.42
C ARG A 25 -6.14 -3.12 -5.73
N LEU A 26 -5.26 -2.78 -4.80
CA LEU A 26 -4.56 -3.74 -3.96
C LEU A 26 -4.97 -3.50 -2.50
N THR A 27 -5.48 -4.54 -1.84
CA THR A 27 -5.86 -4.47 -0.42
C THR A 27 -4.78 -5.14 0.42
N PHE A 28 -4.14 -4.32 1.25
CA PHE A 28 -3.17 -4.74 2.25
C PHE A 28 -3.86 -4.95 3.59
N GLN A 29 -3.52 -6.02 4.30
CA GLN A 29 -3.96 -6.28 5.66
C GLN A 29 -2.75 -6.39 6.59
N LEU A 30 -2.80 -5.68 7.71
CA LEU A 30 -1.89 -5.91 8.83
C LEU A 30 -2.49 -7.00 9.71
N THR A 31 -1.75 -8.08 9.92
CA THR A 31 -2.15 -9.22 10.74
C THR A 31 -1.18 -9.37 11.91
N LYS A 32 -1.72 -9.48 13.12
CA LYS A 32 -0.99 -9.87 14.33
C LYS A 32 -1.02 -11.39 14.46
N VAL A 33 0.15 -11.99 14.64
CA VAL A 33 0.32 -13.43 14.86
C VAL A 33 0.86 -13.64 16.26
N SER A 34 0.08 -14.31 17.09
CA SER A 34 0.44 -14.68 18.47
C SER A 34 1.27 -15.96 18.51
N GLU A 35 1.94 -16.22 19.64
CA GLU A 35 2.81 -17.41 19.81
C GLU A 35 2.09 -18.75 19.60
N ASN A 36 0.80 -18.82 19.91
CA ASN A 36 -0.05 -19.99 19.67
C ASN A 36 -0.47 -20.14 18.18
N GLY A 37 0.03 -19.29 17.29
CA GLY A 37 -0.32 -19.25 15.88
C GLY A 37 -1.65 -18.56 15.56
N ALA A 38 -2.36 -18.03 16.56
CA ALA A 38 -3.60 -17.29 16.33
C ALA A 38 -3.31 -16.02 15.53
N ARG A 39 -4.16 -15.75 14.53
CA ARG A 39 -4.03 -14.61 13.61
C ARG A 39 -5.20 -13.67 13.81
N VAL A 40 -4.91 -12.38 14.01
CA VAL A 40 -5.92 -11.33 14.18
C VAL A 40 -5.62 -10.21 13.19
N GLY A 41 -6.59 -9.88 12.33
CA GLY A 41 -6.51 -8.72 11.44
C GLY A 41 -6.63 -7.42 12.26
N LEU A 42 -5.64 -6.54 12.12
CA LEU A 42 -5.58 -5.27 12.83
C LEU A 42 -6.10 -4.09 12.00
N GLY A 43 -6.04 -4.19 10.68
CA GLY A 43 -6.54 -3.18 9.76
C GLY A 43 -6.31 -3.55 8.31
N THR A 44 -7.05 -2.88 7.43
CA THR A 44 -6.92 -3.00 5.98
C THR A 44 -6.74 -1.63 5.35
N TRP A 45 -5.87 -1.55 4.33
CA TRP A 45 -5.58 -0.34 3.58
C TRP A 45 -5.58 -0.67 2.09
N ASN A 46 -6.21 0.19 1.29
CA ASN A 46 -6.26 0.02 -0.14
C ASN A 46 -5.30 0.99 -0.82
N PHE A 47 -4.48 0.47 -1.73
CA PHE A 47 -3.97 1.26 -2.83
C PHE A 47 -5.01 1.19 -3.94
N GLU A 48 -5.48 2.35 -4.41
CA GLU A 48 -6.50 2.45 -5.44
C GLU A 48 -6.05 3.43 -6.51
N ARG A 49 -6.13 3.00 -7.75
CA ARG A 49 -5.77 3.82 -8.90
C ARG A 49 -6.75 3.52 -10.02
N PHE A 50 -7.50 4.54 -10.43
CA PHE A 50 -8.48 4.45 -11.49
C PHE A 50 -8.26 5.52 -12.57
N ILE A 51 -8.15 5.12 -13.84
CA ILE A 51 -7.98 6.00 -15.00
C ILE A 51 -9.16 5.86 -15.95
N LYS A 52 -9.76 7.00 -16.31
CA LYS A 52 -10.74 7.12 -17.39
C LYS A 52 -10.10 7.73 -18.62
N PHE A 53 -10.46 7.21 -19.79
CA PHE A 53 -10.12 7.83 -21.06
C PHE A 53 -11.20 8.83 -21.45
N TYR A 54 -10.85 10.11 -21.50
CA TYR A 54 -11.72 11.15 -22.02
C TYR A 54 -11.18 11.55 -23.40
N GLY A 55 -11.80 11.03 -24.46
CA GLY A 55 -11.73 11.59 -25.82
C GLY A 55 -10.34 11.97 -26.34
N GLY A 56 -9.30 11.15 -26.12
CA GLY A 56 -7.95 11.39 -26.65
C GLY A 56 -6.88 11.79 -25.63
N LEU A 57 -7.22 11.92 -24.34
CA LEU A 57 -6.26 12.30 -23.29
C LEU A 57 -6.31 11.31 -22.11
N CYS A 58 -5.14 10.84 -21.67
CA CYS A 58 -4.98 10.23 -20.35
C CYS A 58 -4.96 11.36 -19.31
N SER A 59 -5.91 11.34 -18.38
CA SER A 59 -6.13 12.39 -17.38
C SER A 59 -4.95 12.61 -16.41
N SER A 60 -3.95 11.73 -16.37
CA SER A 60 -2.75 11.88 -15.52
C SER A 60 -1.69 12.82 -16.10
N LEU A 61 -1.74 13.18 -17.39
CA LEU A 61 -0.73 14.05 -18.02
C LEU A 61 -1.14 15.53 -18.07
N GLN A 62 -2.41 15.86 -17.78
CA GLN A 62 -2.87 17.25 -17.80
C GLN A 62 -2.34 18.06 -16.61
N ASP A 63 -2.10 17.43 -15.45
CA ASP A 63 -1.46 18.06 -14.29
C ASP A 63 0.06 18.23 -14.43
N ALA A 64 0.66 17.65 -15.48
CA ALA A 64 2.09 17.76 -15.78
C ALA A 64 2.44 18.83 -16.83
N GLY A 65 1.46 19.59 -17.33
CA GLY A 65 1.71 20.71 -18.27
C GLY A 65 2.19 20.29 -19.67
N VAL A 66 1.99 19.03 -20.08
CA VAL A 66 2.46 18.51 -21.36
C VAL A 66 1.43 18.79 -22.47
N ASN A 67 1.82 19.52 -23.52
CA ASN A 67 1.00 19.82 -24.70
C ASN A 67 1.16 18.69 -25.74
N ILE A 68 0.07 17.97 -26.07
CA ILE A 68 0.13 16.81 -26.97
C ILE A 68 -0.93 16.94 -28.07
N ASN A 69 -0.53 17.42 -29.25
CA ASN A 69 -1.42 17.70 -30.38
C ASN A 69 -1.54 16.52 -31.38
N ASN A 70 -0.92 15.38 -31.10
CA ASN A 70 -0.98 14.19 -31.96
C ASN A 70 -0.46 12.97 -31.17
N ILE A 71 -1.32 12.05 -30.75
CA ILE A 71 -0.90 10.85 -30.00
C ILE A 71 -1.36 9.59 -30.75
N GLY A 72 -0.39 8.78 -31.17
CA GLY A 72 -0.63 7.41 -31.61
C GLY A 72 -0.93 6.54 -30.38
N SER A 73 -2.00 5.76 -30.45
CA SER A 73 -2.64 5.07 -29.32
C SER A 73 -1.92 3.80 -28.83
N TYR A 74 -0.65 3.89 -28.47
CA TYR A 74 0.06 2.85 -27.71
C TYR A 74 1.13 3.52 -26.85
N THR A 75 0.92 3.54 -25.53
CA THR A 75 1.91 4.05 -24.60
C THR A 75 2.23 2.96 -23.59
N ASP A 76 3.30 2.21 -23.88
CA ASP A 76 3.96 1.32 -22.92
C ASP A 76 4.61 2.17 -21.82
N VAL A 77 3.79 2.67 -20.90
CA VAL A 77 4.24 3.52 -19.80
C VAL A 77 4.08 2.73 -18.52
N GLN A 78 5.22 2.49 -17.89
CA GLN A 78 5.30 1.92 -16.56
C GLN A 78 5.28 3.05 -15.53
N PHE A 79 4.46 2.89 -14.50
CA PHE A 79 4.33 3.80 -13.38
C PHE A 79 4.87 3.15 -12.11
N VAL A 80 5.34 3.97 -11.18
CA VAL A 80 5.80 3.56 -9.86
C VAL A 80 5.24 4.51 -8.83
N ASP A 81 4.38 3.99 -7.95
CA ASP A 81 3.79 4.75 -6.84
C ASP A 81 4.29 4.23 -5.51
N SER A 82 4.54 5.13 -4.56
CA SER A 82 4.80 4.76 -3.18
C SER A 82 3.48 4.51 -2.44
N PHE A 83 3.42 3.42 -1.68
CA PHE A 83 2.30 3.13 -0.79
C PHE A 83 2.80 2.86 0.62
N GLY A 84 2.07 3.30 1.63
CA GLY A 84 2.44 3.06 3.01
C GLY A 84 1.32 3.42 3.97
N PHE A 85 1.44 2.91 5.19
CA PHE A 85 0.51 3.21 6.27
C PHE A 85 1.23 3.17 7.61
N THR A 86 0.63 3.87 8.57
CA THR A 86 1.03 3.83 9.98
C THR A 86 -0.10 3.22 10.80
N PHE A 87 0.24 2.31 11.70
CA PHE A 87 -0.66 1.72 12.66
C PHE A 87 -0.11 1.89 14.08
N CYS A 88 -0.99 2.23 15.02
CA CYS A 88 -0.64 2.37 16.43
C CYS A 88 -1.51 1.42 17.26
N GLU A 89 -0.87 0.63 18.12
CA GLU A 89 -1.53 -0.24 19.09
C GLU A 89 -1.28 0.30 20.50
N CYS A 90 -2.34 0.47 21.29
CA CYS A 90 -2.26 0.93 22.69
C CYS A 90 -2.21 -0.22 23.71
N GLN A 91 -2.18 -1.47 23.25
CA GLN A 91 -2.28 -2.63 24.14
C GLN A 91 -0.91 -3.05 24.66
N GLU A 92 -0.85 -3.53 25.90
CA GLU A 92 0.29 -4.31 26.38
C GLU A 92 0.48 -5.51 25.44
N CYS A 93 1.72 -5.73 25.01
CA CYS A 93 2.13 -6.94 24.33
C CYS A 93 2.80 -7.88 25.36
N PRO A 94 2.02 -8.66 26.13
CA PRO A 94 2.58 -9.54 27.15
C PRO A 94 3.37 -10.73 26.58
N GLY A 95 3.53 -10.83 25.25
CA GLY A 95 4.26 -11.88 24.56
C GLY A 95 4.87 -11.40 23.24
N CYS A 96 5.66 -12.27 22.61
CA CYS A 96 6.34 -11.97 21.35
C CYS A 96 5.37 -12.14 20.17
N HIS A 97 4.72 -11.04 19.77
CA HIS A 97 3.84 -11.04 18.61
C HIS A 97 4.64 -10.75 17.33
N THR A 98 4.28 -11.43 16.24
CA THR A 98 4.79 -11.12 14.91
C THR A 98 3.73 -10.35 14.14
N TYR A 99 4.14 -9.27 13.48
CA TYR A 99 3.27 -8.49 12.60
C TYR A 99 3.61 -8.80 11.16
N VAL A 100 2.58 -9.12 10.37
CA VAL A 100 2.72 -9.49 8.96
C VAL A 100 1.81 -8.59 8.15
N VAL A 101 2.34 -8.07 7.05
CA VAL A 101 1.55 -7.34 6.04
C VAL A 101 1.31 -8.28 4.86
N GLU A 102 0.06 -8.48 4.51
CA GLU A 102 -0.37 -9.40 3.45
C GLU A 102 -1.21 -8.65 2.42
N ILE A 103 -1.06 -9.01 1.15
CA ILE A 103 -2.02 -8.59 0.11
C ILE A 103 -3.14 -9.62 0.13
N ILE A 104 -4.32 -9.21 0.58
CA ILE A 104 -5.48 -10.10 0.72
C ILE A 104 -6.41 -10.07 -0.48
N ASN A 105 -6.28 -9.04 -1.33
CA ASN A 105 -7.07 -8.90 -2.54
C ASN A 105 -6.29 -8.07 -3.58
N ALA A 106 -6.43 -8.46 -4.85
CA ALA A 106 -5.88 -7.76 -5.99
C ALA A 106 -6.92 -7.72 -7.10
N GLU A 107 -7.45 -6.54 -7.37
CA GLU A 107 -8.45 -6.30 -8.42
C GLU A 107 -7.80 -5.45 -9.51
N THR A 108 -7.87 -5.95 -10.74
CA THR A 108 -7.18 -5.35 -11.88
C THR A 108 -8.09 -5.33 -13.10
N LYS A 109 -8.11 -4.22 -13.82
CA LYS A 109 -8.78 -4.08 -15.11
C LYS A 109 -7.90 -3.27 -16.04
N ASN A 110 -7.48 -3.86 -17.16
CA ASN A 110 -6.60 -3.22 -18.14
C ASN A 110 -5.27 -2.71 -17.55
N VAL A 111 -4.70 -3.47 -16.62
CA VAL A 111 -3.39 -3.20 -16.00
C VAL A 111 -2.51 -4.42 -16.19
N ASP A 112 -1.37 -4.22 -16.84
CA ASP A 112 -0.36 -5.23 -17.07
C ASP A 112 0.67 -5.24 -15.94
N HIS A 113 1.03 -6.45 -15.50
CA HIS A 113 2.14 -6.72 -14.57
C HIS A 113 2.16 -5.84 -13.30
N PRO A 114 1.07 -5.75 -12.50
CA PRO A 114 1.14 -5.10 -11.21
C PRO A 114 2.09 -5.88 -10.29
N ALA A 115 3.02 -5.16 -9.68
CA ALA A 115 4.03 -5.72 -8.79
C ALA A 115 4.16 -4.85 -7.54
N VAL A 116 4.36 -5.49 -6.39
CA VAL A 116 4.71 -4.83 -5.13
C VAL A 116 6.15 -5.16 -4.81
N SER A 117 6.97 -4.13 -4.60
CA SER A 117 8.39 -4.23 -4.33
C SER A 117 8.79 -3.33 -3.16
N ASN A 118 10.03 -3.46 -2.69
CA ASN A 118 10.61 -2.62 -1.64
C ASN A 118 9.75 -2.53 -0.36
N GLY A 119 9.07 -3.63 -0.01
CA GLY A 119 8.30 -3.74 1.22
C GLY A 119 9.22 -3.61 2.43
N ALA A 120 9.01 -2.58 3.23
CA ALA A 120 9.70 -2.33 4.49
C ALA A 120 8.69 -2.16 5.62
N ILE A 121 8.93 -2.84 6.73
CA ILE A 121 8.16 -2.71 7.96
C ILE A 121 9.11 -2.28 9.07
N THR A 122 8.72 -1.24 9.80
CA THR A 122 9.44 -0.77 10.97
C THR A 122 8.48 -0.75 12.15
N ALA A 123 8.99 -1.07 13.34
CA ALA A 123 8.21 -1.11 14.55
C ALA A 123 8.97 -0.43 15.69
N LEU A 124 8.25 0.36 16.49
CA LEU A 124 8.73 0.95 17.73
C LEU A 124 7.83 0.46 18.85
N ALA A 125 8.40 -0.13 19.89
CA ALA A 125 7.68 -0.55 21.08
C ALA A 125 8.19 0.24 22.29
N VAL A 126 7.28 0.74 23.12
CA VAL A 126 7.61 1.48 24.34
C VAL A 126 7.13 0.66 25.54
N GLY A 127 8.07 0.26 26.40
CA GLY A 127 7.76 -0.42 27.66
C GLY A 127 7.25 0.55 28.73
N PRO A 128 6.69 0.04 29.84
CA PRO A 128 6.34 0.87 30.99
C PRO A 128 7.54 1.68 31.47
N LEU A 129 7.30 2.89 31.98
CA LEU A 129 8.34 3.63 32.70
C LEU A 129 8.81 2.77 33.87
N ALA A 130 10.13 2.59 34.00
CA ALA A 130 10.69 1.98 35.20
C ALA A 130 10.23 2.83 36.40
N TYR A 131 9.47 2.22 37.30
CA TYR A 131 9.06 2.89 38.53
C TYR A 131 10.30 3.00 39.42
N ASN A 132 10.96 4.15 39.39
CA ASN A 132 12.07 4.44 40.30
C ASN A 132 11.45 4.63 41.69
N ASN A 133 11.61 3.62 42.55
CA ASN A 133 11.35 3.77 43.98
C ASN A 133 12.56 4.47 44.60
N ASP A 134 12.58 5.80 44.55
CA ASP A 134 13.45 6.63 45.41
C ASP A 134 12.80 6.83 46.78
#